data_AF-A0A960ECV5-F1
#
_entry.id   AF-A0A960ECV5-F1
#
_cell.length_a   1.000
_cell.length_b   1.000
_cell.length_c   1.000
_cell.angle_alpha   90.00
_cell.angle_beta   90.00
_cell.angle_gamma   90.00
#
_symmetry.space_group_name_H-M   'P 1'
#
loop_
_entity.id
_entity.type
_entity.pdbx_description
1 polymer ?
#
loop_
_entity_poly.entity_id
_entity_poly.type
_entity_poly.pdbx_seq_one_letter_code
_entity_poly.pdbx_strand_id
1 'polypeptide(L)'
;MSGSTGDVPDGWFDTGELIARLPAPSTSLRGVLSTKGPNGREVPTSIPRHHAVALAAAACARSRGAKRFTTVYEQVRVLGHRQAEFVVVLRSGKPAEIRPAAGFTPVAAIVLDLAEIERAVVAGETIAH
;
A
#
# COMPACT_ATOMS: atom_id res chain seq x y z
N MET A 1 0.17 3.54 -29.95
CA MET A 1 1.10 2.47 -29.58
C MET A 1 0.38 1.63 -28.53
N SER A 2 -0.19 0.50 -28.95
CA SER A 2 -0.88 -0.43 -28.06
C SER A 2 0.17 -1.24 -27.33
N GLY A 3 0.54 -0.79 -26.12
CA GLY A 3 1.40 -1.56 -25.24
C GLY A 3 0.61 -2.76 -24.74
N SER A 4 1.12 -3.96 -25.01
CA SER A 4 0.58 -5.21 -24.49
C SER A 4 0.42 -5.11 -22.97
N THR A 5 -0.82 -5.02 -22.50
CA THR A 5 -1.21 -5.49 -21.17
C THR A 5 -0.89 -6.97 -21.15
N GLY A 6 0.36 -7.32 -20.81
CA GLY A 6 0.72 -8.70 -20.52
C GLY A 6 -0.23 -9.18 -19.44
N ASP A 7 -0.89 -10.31 -19.68
CA ASP A 7 -1.93 -10.89 -18.82
C ASP A 7 -1.51 -10.83 -17.35
N VAL A 8 -2.00 -9.82 -16.63
CA VAL A 8 -1.83 -9.73 -15.19
C VAL A 8 -2.74 -10.82 -14.62
N PRO A 9 -2.20 -11.80 -13.86
CA PRO A 9 -3.02 -12.88 -13.34
C PRO A 9 -4.17 -12.35 -12.47
N ASP A 10 -5.29 -13.06 -12.44
CA ASP A 10 -6.42 -12.68 -11.59
C ASP A 10 -5.97 -12.47 -10.12
N GLY A 11 -6.35 -11.33 -9.56
CA GLY A 11 -5.94 -10.92 -8.21
C GLY A 11 -4.54 -10.32 -8.10
N TRP A 12 -3.87 -10.06 -9.23
CA TRP A 12 -2.64 -9.28 -9.33
C TRP A 12 -2.90 -7.90 -9.93
N PHE A 13 -1.96 -6.99 -9.72
CA PHE A 13 -2.05 -5.60 -10.13
C PHE A 13 -0.77 -5.19 -10.83
N ASP A 14 -0.88 -4.44 -11.93
CA ASP A 14 0.26 -3.79 -12.56
C ASP A 14 0.87 -2.75 -11.59
N THR A 15 2.15 -2.89 -11.32
CA THR A 15 2.88 -2.06 -10.35
C THR A 15 2.98 -0.61 -10.83
N GLY A 16 3.16 -0.39 -12.14
CA GLY A 16 3.29 0.94 -12.72
C GLY A 16 1.99 1.73 -12.65
N GLU A 17 0.89 1.11 -13.08
CA GLU A 17 -0.45 1.70 -13.03
C GLU A 17 -0.91 1.95 -11.60
N LEU A 18 -0.65 1.00 -10.69
CA LEU A 18 -0.95 1.20 -9.27
C LEU A 18 -0.20 2.43 -8.74
N ILE A 19 1.12 2.50 -8.95
CA ILE A 19 1.94 3.62 -8.44
C ILE A 19 1.48 4.98 -8.99
N ALA A 20 1.02 5.03 -10.24
CA ALA A 20 0.50 6.25 -10.85
C ALA A 20 -0.75 6.80 -10.14
N ARG A 21 -1.51 5.95 -9.43
CA ARG A 21 -2.74 6.30 -8.69
C ARG A 21 -2.51 6.63 -7.21
N LEU A 22 -1.27 6.52 -6.73
CA LEU A 22 -0.94 6.70 -5.30
C LEU A 22 -0.74 8.18 -4.93
N PRO A 23 -1.06 8.58 -3.69
CA PRO A 23 -1.01 9.98 -3.26
C PRO A 23 0.41 10.49 -2.92
N ALA A 24 1.49 9.73 -3.21
CA ALA A 24 2.86 10.07 -2.85
C ALA A 24 3.86 9.77 -3.99
N PRO A 25 4.99 10.51 -4.09
CA PRO A 25 5.92 10.40 -5.22
C PRO A 25 6.53 9.00 -5.38
N SER A 26 6.65 8.59 -6.65
CA SER A 26 6.84 7.21 -7.12
C SER A 26 8.18 6.55 -6.76
N THR A 27 9.28 7.30 -6.63
CA THR A 27 10.63 6.72 -6.46
C THR A 27 10.80 5.99 -5.12
N SER A 28 10.29 6.56 -4.03
CA SER A 28 10.41 5.94 -2.70
C SER A 28 9.56 4.68 -2.57
N LEU A 29 8.41 4.61 -3.26
CA LEU A 29 7.49 3.48 -3.25
C LEU A 29 8.01 2.32 -4.09
N ARG A 30 8.65 2.60 -5.24
CA ARG A 30 9.41 1.58 -5.99
C ARG A 30 10.48 0.93 -5.14
N GLY A 31 11.15 1.71 -4.28
CA GLY A 31 12.14 1.18 -3.33
C GLY A 31 11.56 0.22 -2.29
N VAL A 32 10.28 0.35 -1.93
CA VAL A 32 9.58 -0.56 -1.00
C VAL A 32 9.39 -1.94 -1.62
N LEU A 33 9.08 -1.99 -2.91
CA LEU A 33 8.90 -3.24 -3.66
C LEU A 33 10.22 -3.85 -4.13
N SER A 34 11.32 -3.09 -4.06
CA SER A 34 12.55 -3.48 -4.70
C SER A 34 13.21 -4.64 -3.96
N THR A 35 13.50 -5.70 -4.71
CA THR A 35 14.32 -6.82 -4.23
C THR A 35 15.73 -6.71 -4.80
N LYS A 36 16.69 -7.36 -4.14
CA LYS A 36 18.06 -7.47 -4.65
C LYS A 36 18.11 -8.64 -5.63
N GLY A 37 18.13 -8.32 -6.93
CA GLY A 37 18.34 -9.26 -8.02
C GLY A 37 19.83 -9.35 -8.43
N PRO A 38 20.16 -10.25 -9.36
CA PRO A 38 21.52 -10.42 -9.88
C PRO A 38 22.05 -9.18 -10.60
N ASN A 39 21.16 -8.35 -11.17
CA ASN A 39 21.51 -7.11 -11.88
C ASN A 39 21.31 -5.84 -11.04
N GLY A 40 21.07 -5.98 -9.73
CA GLY A 40 20.86 -4.86 -8.81
C GLY A 40 19.44 -4.80 -8.25
N ARG A 41 18.90 -3.59 -8.10
CA ARG A 41 17.54 -3.38 -7.57
C ARG A 41 16.51 -3.58 -8.67
N GLU A 42 15.69 -4.62 -8.53
CA GLU A 42 14.60 -4.91 -9.46
C GLU A 42 13.26 -4.64 -8.76
N VAL A 43 12.28 -4.15 -9.52
CA VAL A 43 10.90 -3.94 -9.06
C VAL A 43 10.01 -4.85 -9.88
N PRO A 44 9.16 -5.68 -9.25
CA PRO A 44 8.27 -6.57 -9.99
C PRO A 44 7.28 -5.76 -10.82
N THR A 45 7.02 -6.22 -12.05
CA THR A 45 6.06 -5.59 -12.98
C THR A 45 4.62 -5.71 -12.49
N SER A 46 4.29 -6.79 -11.79
CA SER A 46 3.01 -6.98 -11.13
C SER A 46 3.16 -7.51 -9.71
N ILE A 47 2.18 -7.22 -8.86
CA ILE A 47 2.15 -7.65 -7.45
C ILE A 47 0.76 -8.20 -7.08
N PRO A 48 0.68 -9.16 -6.15
CA PRO A 48 -0.61 -9.68 -5.69
C PRO A 48 -1.38 -8.63 -4.88
N ARG A 49 -2.71 -8.77 -4.80
CA ARG A 49 -3.64 -7.84 -4.11
C ARG A 49 -3.15 -7.36 -2.73
N HIS A 50 -2.73 -8.28 -1.87
CA HIS A 50 -2.29 -7.92 -0.51
C HIS A 50 -1.01 -7.08 -0.48
N HIS A 51 -0.13 -7.20 -1.49
CA HIS A 51 1.01 -6.29 -1.66
C HIS A 51 0.55 -4.93 -2.21
N ALA A 52 -0.43 -4.91 -3.11
CA ALA A 52 -0.99 -3.67 -3.66
C ALA A 52 -1.65 -2.82 -2.55
N VAL A 53 -2.43 -3.45 -1.67
CA VAL A 53 -3.04 -2.79 -0.50
C VAL A 53 -1.98 -2.30 0.47
N ALA A 54 -0.96 -3.11 0.78
CA ALA A 54 0.14 -2.70 1.65
C ALA A 54 0.93 -1.51 1.07
N LEU A 55 1.16 -1.48 -0.24
CA LEU A 55 1.83 -0.38 -0.93
C LEU A 55 1.00 0.90 -0.87
N ALA A 56 -0.31 0.78 -1.11
CA ALA A 56 -1.25 1.89 -1.03
C ALA A 56 -1.32 2.46 0.40
N ALA A 57 -1.43 1.60 1.43
CA ALA A 57 -1.38 2.02 2.83
C ALA A 57 -0.08 2.75 3.19
N ALA A 58 1.06 2.27 2.70
CA ALA A 58 2.34 2.94 2.89
C ALA A 58 2.41 4.29 2.15
N ALA A 59 1.85 4.40 0.95
CA ALA A 59 1.76 5.66 0.22
C ALA A 59 0.87 6.69 0.94
N CYS A 60 -0.30 6.26 1.44
CA CYS A 60 -1.18 7.10 2.25
C CYS A 60 -0.50 7.51 3.56
N ALA A 61 0.19 6.60 4.24
CA ALA A 61 0.96 6.94 5.43
C ALA A 61 2.03 8.00 5.13
N ARG A 62 2.73 7.86 3.99
CA ARG A 62 3.75 8.81 3.55
C ARG A 62 3.16 10.18 3.20
N SER A 63 2.05 10.24 2.46
CA SER A 63 1.40 11.51 2.10
C SER A 63 0.90 12.26 3.34
N ARG A 64 0.55 11.50 4.39
CA ARG A 64 0.19 12.00 5.73
C ARG A 64 1.40 12.31 6.64
N GLY A 65 2.63 12.25 6.11
CA GLY A 65 3.86 12.65 6.81
C GLY A 65 4.54 11.57 7.66
N ALA A 66 4.12 10.30 7.56
CA ALA A 66 4.75 9.21 8.29
C ALA A 66 6.18 8.96 7.79
N LYS A 67 7.18 9.22 8.65
CA LYS A 67 8.60 9.00 8.32
C LYS A 67 8.95 7.52 8.09
N ARG A 68 8.26 6.60 8.77
CA ARG A 68 8.48 5.14 8.72
C ARG A 68 7.41 4.41 7.89
N PHE A 69 7.01 4.99 6.76
CA PHE A 69 6.00 4.40 5.88
C PHE A 69 6.40 3.02 5.31
N THR A 70 7.70 2.73 5.18
CA THR A 70 8.20 1.39 4.82
C THR A 70 7.81 0.33 5.85
N THR A 71 7.77 0.69 7.14
CA THR A 71 7.29 -0.20 8.21
C THR A 71 5.80 -0.47 8.08
N VAL A 72 5.00 0.51 7.63
CA VAL A 72 3.56 0.32 7.36
C VAL A 72 3.37 -0.74 6.28
N TYR A 73 4.14 -0.67 5.18
CA TYR A 73 4.09 -1.69 4.14
C TYR A 73 4.34 -3.09 4.71
N GLU A 74 5.45 -3.29 5.44
CA GLU A 74 5.77 -4.61 5.98
C GLU A 74 4.72 -5.13 6.96
N GLN A 75 4.23 -4.28 7.87
CA GLN A 75 3.22 -4.65 8.85
C GLN A 75 1.87 -4.98 8.18
N VAL A 76 1.46 -4.25 7.16
CA VAL A 76 0.20 -4.52 6.45
C VAL A 76 0.34 -5.76 5.57
N ARG A 77 1.49 -5.94 4.91
CA ARG A 77 1.76 -7.08 4.03
C ARG A 77 1.63 -8.42 4.76
N VAL A 78 2.14 -8.54 5.99
CA VAL A 78 2.07 -9.78 6.77
C VAL A 78 0.65 -10.19 7.20
N LEU A 79 -0.33 -9.27 7.13
CA LEU A 79 -1.74 -9.60 7.40
C LEU A 79 -2.38 -10.41 6.26
N GLY A 80 -1.78 -10.43 5.07
CA GLY A 80 -2.29 -11.17 3.91
C GLY A 80 -3.72 -10.76 3.54
N HIS A 81 -4.62 -11.74 3.38
CA HIS A 81 -6.02 -11.50 3.00
C HIS A 81 -6.85 -10.82 4.10
N ARG A 82 -6.37 -10.81 5.35
CA ARG A 82 -7.12 -10.26 6.49
C ARG A 82 -6.99 -8.74 6.61
N GLN A 83 -6.29 -8.08 5.69
CA GLN A 83 -6.04 -6.64 5.72
C GLN A 83 -7.32 -5.82 5.94
N ALA A 84 -8.42 -6.16 5.26
CA ALA A 84 -9.73 -5.52 5.43
C ALA A 84 -10.28 -5.50 6.87
N GLU A 85 -9.79 -6.37 7.77
CA GLU A 85 -10.23 -6.42 9.17
C GLU A 85 -9.52 -5.38 10.06
N PHE A 86 -8.54 -4.64 9.53
CA PHE A 86 -7.66 -3.79 10.33
C PHE A 86 -7.62 -2.35 9.83
N VAL A 87 -7.20 -1.46 10.74
CA VAL A 87 -6.84 -0.08 10.44
C VAL A 87 -5.37 0.17 10.81
N VAL A 88 -4.71 1.07 10.09
CA VAL A 88 -3.40 1.60 10.47
C VAL A 88 -3.59 2.93 11.19
N VAL A 89 -3.08 3.01 12.42
CA VAL A 89 -3.14 4.20 13.26
C VAL A 89 -1.78 4.89 13.24
N LEU A 90 -1.77 6.15 12.82
CA LEU A 90 -0.59 6.99 12.74
C LEU A 90 -0.69 8.11 13.77
N ARG A 91 0.31 8.20 14.64
CA ARG A 91 0.44 9.26 15.65
C ARG A 91 1.80 9.93 15.54
N SER A 92 1.83 11.25 15.75
CA SER A 92 3.08 12.00 15.69
C SER A 92 4.09 11.47 16.71
N GLY A 93 5.33 11.23 16.25
CA GLY A 93 6.41 10.72 17.08
C GLY A 93 6.28 9.26 17.54
N LYS A 94 5.25 8.52 17.10
CA LYS A 94 5.05 7.10 17.43
C LYS A 94 5.19 6.21 16.19
N PRO A 95 5.58 4.93 16.36
CA PRO A 95 5.46 3.94 15.30
C PRO A 95 4.01 3.79 14.84
N ALA A 96 3.82 3.33 13.60
CA ALA A 96 2.50 2.93 13.13
C ALA A 96 1.99 1.72 13.93
N GLU A 97 0.70 1.73 14.23
CA GLU A 97 0.03 0.64 14.93
C GLU A 97 -1.03 0.02 14.03
N ILE A 98 -1.10 -1.31 14.01
CA ILE A 98 -2.20 -2.04 13.37
C ILE A 98 -3.19 -2.42 14.45
N ARG A 99 -4.47 -2.05 14.25
CA ARG A 99 -5.56 -2.32 15.19
C ARG A 99 -6.71 -2.99 14.45
N PRO A 100 -7.48 -3.90 15.09
CA PRO A 100 -8.73 -4.37 14.52
C PRO A 100 -9.64 -3.17 14.22
N ALA A 101 -10.30 -3.16 13.06
CA ALA A 101 -11.26 -2.13 12.70
C ALA A 101 -12.54 -2.23 13.55
N ALA A 102 -12.95 -3.45 13.88
CA ALA A 102 -14.13 -3.71 14.69
C ALA A 102 -13.98 -3.06 16.09
N GLY A 103 -14.91 -2.17 16.42
CA GLY A 103 -14.93 -1.46 17.71
C GLY A 103 -13.85 -0.40 17.87
N PHE A 104 -13.08 -0.08 16.82
CA PHE A 104 -12.08 0.97 16.89
C PHE A 104 -12.74 2.34 16.92
N THR A 105 -12.42 3.15 17.92
CA THR A 105 -12.83 4.56 18.00
C THR A 105 -11.63 5.45 17.72
N PRO A 106 -11.66 6.29 16.66
CA PRO A 106 -10.58 7.22 16.36
C PRO A 106 -10.41 8.23 17.50
N VAL A 107 -9.23 8.28 18.11
CA VAL A 107 -8.87 9.34 19.07
C VAL A 107 -7.53 9.95 18.65
N ALA A 108 -7.57 11.24 18.28
CA ALA A 108 -6.41 12.10 17.97
C ALA A 108 -5.29 11.41 17.16
N ALA A 109 -5.67 10.69 16.10
CA ALA A 109 -4.76 9.97 15.23
C ALA A 109 -5.25 10.03 13.78
N ILE A 110 -4.32 9.92 12.83
CA ILE A 110 -4.65 9.64 11.44
C ILE A 110 -4.91 8.14 11.33
N VAL A 111 -6.05 7.77 10.76
CA VAL A 111 -6.50 6.38 10.62
C VAL A 111 -6.58 6.06 9.14
N LEU A 112 -5.89 5.00 8.72
CA LEU A 112 -6.01 4.46 7.37
C LEU A 112 -6.86 3.19 7.45
N ASP A 113 -8.04 3.22 6.84
CA ASP A 113 -8.92 2.06 6.73
C ASP A 113 -8.45 1.16 5.59
N LEU A 114 -8.02 -0.06 5.92
CA LEU A 114 -7.48 -0.97 4.93
C LEU A 114 -8.57 -1.57 4.02
N ALA A 115 -9.82 -1.68 4.49
CA ALA A 115 -10.93 -2.11 3.65
C ALA A 115 -11.31 -1.05 2.63
N GLU A 116 -11.25 0.23 2.99
CA GLU A 116 -11.45 1.34 2.05
C GLU A 116 -10.33 1.39 1.00
N ILE A 117 -9.07 1.29 1.43
CA ILE A 117 -7.91 1.23 0.53
C ILE A 117 -8.03 0.04 -0.42
N GLU A 118 -8.41 -1.12 0.09
CA GLU A 118 -8.58 -2.32 -0.73
C GLU A 118 -9.67 -2.16 -1.79
N ARG A 119 -10.80 -1.51 -1.46
CA ARG A 119 -11.83 -1.18 -2.44
C ARG A 119 -11.31 -0.26 -3.54
N ALA A 120 -10.59 0.82 -3.19
CA ALA A 120 -10.02 1.75 -4.17
C ALA A 120 -8.96 1.09 -5.07
N VAL A 121 -8.12 0.21 -4.50
CA VAL A 121 -7.14 -0.57 -5.27
C VAL A 121 -7.83 -1.42 -6.33
N VAL A 122 -8.85 -2.19 -5.93
CA VAL A 122 -9.62 -3.10 -6.80
C VAL A 122 -10.42 -2.34 -7.84
N ALA A 123 -11.02 -1.21 -7.47
CA ALA A 123 -11.84 -0.39 -8.37
C ALA A 123 -11.01 0.36 -9.42
N GLY A 124 -9.69 0.34 -9.35
CA GLY A 124 -8.84 1.11 -10.27
C GLY A 124 -8.87 2.62 -9.99
N GLU A 125 -9.37 3.03 -8.83
CA GLU A 125 -9.58 4.44 -8.48
C GLU A 125 -8.28 5.12 -8.03
N THR A 126 -8.30 6.45 -8.08
CA THR A 126 -7.27 7.28 -7.44
C THR A 126 -7.37 7.10 -5.93
N ILE A 127 -6.24 6.78 -5.28
CA ILE A 127 -6.22 6.52 -3.85
C ILE A 127 -5.96 7.85 -3.14
N ALA A 128 -7.03 8.43 -2.59
CA ALA A 128 -6.99 9.70 -1.88
C ALA A 128 -6.50 9.54 -0.43
N HIS A 129 -6.08 10.67 0.15
CA HIS A 129 -5.42 10.75 1.46
C HIS A 129 -6.39 10.71 2.61
#